data_AF-A0A8J3Y6G2-F1
#
_entry.id   AF-A0A8J3Y6G2-F1
#
_cell.length_a   1.000
_cell.length_b   1.000
_cell.length_c   1.000
_cell.angle_alpha   90.00
_cell.angle_beta   90.00
_cell.angle_gamma   90.00
#
_symmetry.space_group_name_H-M   'P 1'
#
loop_
_entity.id
_entity.type
_entity.pdbx_description
1 polymer ?
#
loop_
_entity_poly.entity_id
_entity_poly.type
_entity_poly.pdbx_seq_one_letter_code
_entity_poly.pdbx_strand_id
1 'polypeptide(L)'
;MDPGPGTGDTEIWVDGRRVYRTGAGCPGGLVLDSDLDLGDLTVGAPLTVTLKATSGPVALTVGELLSVSSYKFPPRPATLRPLDADRPADPDGDGENALAVRADPADPNRPVTVMGIWRGQKRISLVTQTPGRLSLTVANRLAAQEDWWDFDQGVRTTAYDGRFLEDGEPFPVTVTPEGMSGDWLVRLER
;
A
#
# COMPACT_ATOMS: atom_id res chain seq x y z
N MET A 1 -44.43 11.52 -13.93
CA MET A 1 -43.13 11.59 -13.22
C MET A 1 -42.32 10.41 -13.70
N ASP A 2 -41.35 10.70 -14.55
CA ASP A 2 -40.37 9.73 -15.05
C ASP A 2 -39.33 9.53 -13.94
N PRO A 3 -39.05 8.30 -13.46
CA PRO A 3 -37.97 8.10 -12.51
C PRO A 3 -36.67 8.49 -13.22
N GLY A 4 -35.99 9.53 -12.72
CA GLY A 4 -34.71 9.97 -13.25
C GLY A 4 -33.70 8.81 -13.36
N PRO A 5 -32.68 8.92 -14.22
CA PRO A 5 -31.71 7.85 -14.46
C PRO A 5 -31.17 7.35 -13.13
N GLY A 6 -31.52 6.11 -12.80
CA GLY A 6 -31.11 5.47 -11.55
C GLY A 6 -29.59 5.47 -11.47
N THR A 7 -29.06 5.98 -10.37
CA THR A 7 -27.64 5.87 -10.04
C THR A 7 -27.30 4.39 -9.90
N GLY A 8 -26.68 3.83 -10.94
CA GLY A 8 -26.42 2.41 -11.00
C GLY A 8 -25.34 1.96 -10.03
N ASP A 9 -25.64 0.98 -9.19
CA ASP A 9 -24.65 0.26 -8.41
C ASP A 9 -23.78 -0.60 -9.35
N THR A 10 -22.47 -0.64 -9.13
CA THR A 10 -21.55 -1.58 -9.78
C THR A 10 -21.19 -2.69 -8.79
N GLU A 11 -21.27 -3.94 -9.22
CA GLU A 11 -20.87 -5.10 -8.42
C GLU A 11 -19.79 -5.93 -9.13
N ILE A 12 -18.80 -6.43 -8.36
CA ILE A 12 -17.78 -7.36 -8.84
C ILE A 12 -17.93 -8.69 -8.08
N TRP A 13 -17.94 -9.77 -8.85
CA TRP A 13 -18.06 -11.13 -8.36
C TRP A 13 -16.87 -11.96 -8.85
N VAL A 14 -16.29 -12.77 -7.97
CA VAL A 14 -15.22 -13.73 -8.25
C VAL A 14 -15.71 -15.11 -7.83
N ASP A 15 -15.76 -16.06 -8.77
CA ASP A 15 -16.24 -17.44 -8.55
C ASP A 15 -17.58 -17.50 -7.80
N GLY A 16 -18.51 -16.62 -8.17
CA GLY A 16 -19.85 -16.53 -7.59
C GLY A 16 -19.94 -15.84 -6.22
N ARG A 17 -18.82 -15.33 -5.68
CA ARG A 17 -18.77 -14.53 -4.44
C ARG A 17 -18.63 -13.04 -4.76
N ARG A 18 -19.48 -12.20 -4.16
CA ARG A 18 -19.40 -10.74 -4.32
C ARG A 18 -18.25 -10.20 -3.48
N VAL A 19 -17.28 -9.56 -4.14
CA VAL A 19 -16.09 -8.97 -3.50
C VAL A 19 -16.14 -7.44 -3.47
N TYR A 20 -17.06 -6.82 -4.21
CA TYR A 20 -17.18 -5.37 -4.29
C TYR A 20 -18.60 -4.90 -4.62
N ARG A 21 -19.00 -3.75 -4.08
CA ARG A 21 -20.20 -3.01 -4.47
C ARG A 21 -20.00 -1.50 -4.22
N THR A 22 -20.30 -0.66 -5.21
CA THR A 22 -20.43 0.79 -5.00
C THR A 22 -21.86 1.18 -4.63
N GLY A 23 -22.02 2.24 -3.84
CA GLY A 23 -23.28 2.98 -3.71
C GLY A 23 -23.36 4.15 -4.71
N ALA A 24 -24.51 4.83 -4.77
CA ALA A 24 -24.83 5.90 -5.71
C ALA A 24 -23.79 7.06 -5.75
N GLY A 25 -23.09 7.18 -6.88
CA GLY A 25 -22.12 8.25 -7.19
C GLY A 25 -20.66 7.76 -7.20
N CYS A 26 -19.89 8.08 -8.25
CA CYS A 26 -18.47 7.68 -8.39
C CYS A 26 -17.63 8.08 -7.17
N PRO A 27 -16.76 7.20 -6.64
CA PRO A 27 -15.41 7.08 -7.21
C PRO A 27 -14.90 5.63 -7.26
N GLY A 28 -14.05 5.28 -8.23
CA GLY A 28 -13.57 3.92 -8.39
C GLY A 28 -12.71 3.40 -7.23
N GLY A 29 -12.69 2.06 -7.08
CA GLY A 29 -11.57 1.31 -6.47
C GLY A 29 -11.95 -0.07 -5.93
N LEU A 30 -11.34 -1.14 -6.48
CA LEU A 30 -11.09 -2.41 -5.77
C LEU A 30 -9.61 -2.74 -5.93
N VAL A 31 -8.87 -2.80 -4.81
CA VAL A 31 -7.51 -3.35 -4.69
C VAL A 31 -7.62 -4.57 -3.78
N LEU A 32 -7.19 -5.74 -4.26
CA LEU A 32 -7.12 -6.95 -3.43
C LEU A 32 -5.65 -7.34 -3.29
N ASP A 33 -5.04 -6.94 -2.18
CA ASP A 33 -3.74 -7.42 -1.73
C ASP A 33 -3.95 -8.29 -0.47
N SER A 34 -3.46 -9.53 -0.57
CA SER A 34 -3.26 -10.63 0.41
C SER A 34 -4.30 -11.12 1.44
N ASP A 35 -5.44 -10.48 1.73
CA ASP A 35 -6.35 -10.96 2.81
C ASP A 35 -7.74 -11.49 2.36
N LEU A 36 -7.81 -12.11 1.18
CA LEU A 36 -8.88 -13.08 0.92
C LEU A 36 -8.35 -14.47 1.30
N ASP A 37 -8.47 -14.82 2.59
CA ASP A 37 -8.47 -16.22 3.00
C ASP A 37 -9.72 -16.89 2.42
N LEU A 38 -9.63 -17.22 1.14
CA LEU A 38 -10.64 -17.98 0.40
C LEU A 38 -10.50 -19.48 0.65
N GLY A 39 -9.76 -19.88 1.70
CA GLY A 39 -9.67 -21.23 2.25
C GLY A 39 -9.00 -22.28 1.36
N ASP A 40 -9.09 -22.13 0.03
CA ASP A 40 -8.66 -23.15 -0.96
C ASP A 40 -8.50 -22.56 -2.38
N LEU A 41 -8.27 -21.25 -2.55
CA LEU A 41 -8.10 -20.68 -3.90
C LEU A 41 -6.68 -20.95 -4.43
N THR A 42 -6.54 -22.01 -5.21
CA THR A 42 -5.34 -22.26 -6.02
C THR A 42 -5.42 -21.37 -7.27
N VAL A 43 -4.41 -20.56 -7.56
CA VAL A 43 -4.32 -19.83 -8.84
C VAL A 43 -4.04 -20.85 -9.95
N GLY A 44 -5.11 -21.36 -10.54
CA GLY A 44 -5.14 -22.37 -11.60
C GLY A 44 -6.52 -22.34 -12.26
N ALA A 45 -6.54 -22.46 -13.58
CA ALA A 45 -7.69 -22.11 -14.41
C ALA A 45 -9.01 -22.87 -14.10
N PRO A 46 -10.19 -22.27 -14.42
CA PRO A 46 -10.38 -20.88 -14.85
C PRO A 46 -10.98 -20.02 -13.72
N LEU A 47 -10.21 -19.02 -13.27
CA LEU A 47 -10.73 -17.95 -12.42
C LEU A 47 -11.74 -17.12 -13.23
N THR A 48 -12.99 -17.04 -12.77
CA THR A 48 -14.04 -16.31 -13.50
C THR A 48 -14.38 -15.02 -12.77
N VAL A 49 -14.09 -13.88 -13.41
CA VAL A 49 -14.52 -12.55 -12.95
C VAL A 49 -15.82 -12.18 -13.66
N THR A 50 -16.89 -11.96 -12.90
CA THR A 50 -18.17 -11.47 -13.42
C THR A 50 -18.41 -10.05 -12.95
N LEU A 51 -18.62 -9.14 -13.90
CA LEU A 51 -18.87 -7.74 -13.64
C LEU A 51 -20.31 -7.38 -14.02
N LYS A 52 -21.06 -6.82 -13.07
CA LYS A 52 -22.44 -6.38 -13.30
C LYS A 52 -22.50 -4.87 -13.15
N ALA A 53 -22.52 -4.19 -14.29
CA ALA A 53 -22.72 -2.75 -14.38
C ALA A 53 -24.20 -2.47 -14.69
N THR A 54 -24.84 -1.61 -13.91
CA THR A 54 -26.26 -1.26 -14.10
C THR A 54 -26.47 0.00 -14.95
N SER A 55 -25.41 0.79 -15.18
CA SER A 55 -25.40 1.94 -16.10
C SER A 55 -23.97 2.39 -16.43
N GLY A 56 -23.74 2.92 -17.63
CA GLY A 56 -22.47 3.54 -18.05
C GLY A 56 -21.36 2.57 -18.48
N PRO A 57 -20.28 3.07 -19.10
CA PRO A 57 -19.11 2.26 -19.46
C PRO A 57 -18.32 1.86 -18.21
N VAL A 58 -17.85 0.61 -18.17
CA VAL A 58 -16.92 0.11 -17.14
C VAL A 58 -15.61 -0.31 -17.78
N ALA A 59 -14.49 0.04 -17.16
CA ALA A 59 -13.17 -0.47 -17.49
C ALA A 59 -12.71 -1.44 -16.38
N LEU A 60 -12.22 -2.61 -16.79
CA LEU A 60 -11.63 -3.61 -15.90
C LEU A 60 -10.22 -3.91 -16.38
N THR A 61 -9.27 -3.97 -15.45
CA THR A 61 -7.91 -4.45 -15.70
C THR A 61 -7.69 -5.67 -14.82
N VAL A 62 -7.21 -6.74 -15.43
CA VAL A 62 -6.79 -7.97 -14.75
C VAL A 62 -5.32 -8.15 -15.03
N GLY A 63 -4.54 -8.45 -14.00
CA GLY A 63 -3.11 -8.70 -14.11
C GLY A 63 -2.69 -9.79 -13.13
N GLU A 64 -1.50 -10.33 -13.36
CA GLU A 64 -0.81 -11.19 -12.41
C GLU A 64 0.01 -10.32 -11.46
N LEU A 65 -0.03 -10.61 -10.16
CA LEU A 65 0.88 -10.00 -9.22
C LEU A 65 2.27 -10.62 -9.42
N LEU A 66 3.22 -9.82 -9.88
CA LEU A 66 4.60 -10.23 -10.02
C LEU A 66 5.37 -9.91 -8.73
N SER A 67 6.32 -10.76 -8.37
CA SER A 67 7.34 -10.37 -7.39
C SER A 67 8.18 -9.21 -7.95
N VAL A 68 8.74 -8.39 -7.07
CA VAL A 68 9.68 -7.32 -7.45
C VAL A 68 10.83 -7.88 -8.29
N SER A 69 11.34 -9.05 -7.93
CA SER A 69 12.38 -9.78 -8.67
C SER A 69 11.98 -10.24 -10.08
N SER A 70 10.68 -10.40 -10.35
CA SER A 70 10.16 -10.80 -11.66
C SER A 70 9.76 -9.61 -12.53
N TYR A 71 9.55 -8.45 -11.93
CA TYR A 71 9.16 -7.23 -12.65
C TYR A 71 10.39 -6.53 -13.24
N LYS A 72 10.33 -6.22 -14.55
CA LYS A 72 11.37 -5.44 -15.22
C LYS A 72 11.10 -3.95 -15.02
N PHE A 73 11.69 -3.38 -13.97
CA PHE A 73 11.60 -1.94 -13.74
C PHE A 73 12.18 -1.14 -14.91
N PRO A 74 11.65 0.07 -15.15
CA PRO A 74 12.25 0.99 -16.10
C PRO A 74 13.74 1.24 -15.74
N PRO A 75 14.60 1.54 -16.74
CA PRO A 75 15.99 1.87 -16.46
C PRO A 75 16.11 3.05 -15.48
N ARG A 76 17.00 2.92 -14.50
CA ARG A 76 17.24 3.99 -13.52
C ARG A 76 17.74 5.25 -14.20
N PRO A 77 17.10 6.42 -13.99
CA PRO A 77 17.61 7.70 -14.46
C PRO A 77 19.01 8.01 -13.90
N ALA A 78 19.83 8.74 -14.65
CA ALA A 78 21.16 9.14 -14.21
C ALA A 78 21.16 10.03 -12.96
N THR A 79 20.07 10.77 -12.74
CA THR A 79 19.85 11.59 -11.56
C THR A 79 18.46 11.30 -10.99
N LEU A 80 18.38 11.11 -9.67
CA LEU A 80 17.12 11.02 -8.96
C LEU A 80 16.79 12.41 -8.39
N ARG A 81 15.50 12.75 -8.39
CA ARG A 81 15.03 13.88 -7.57
C ARG A 81 15.32 13.55 -6.10
N PRO A 82 15.72 14.53 -5.27
CA PRO A 82 15.85 14.32 -3.83
C PRO A 82 14.53 13.86 -3.21
N LEU A 83 14.62 13.06 -2.15
CA LEU A 83 13.42 12.59 -1.46
C LEU A 83 12.80 13.77 -0.75
N ASP A 84 11.61 14.17 -1.18
CA ASP A 84 10.79 15.12 -0.43
C ASP A 84 10.35 14.47 0.89
N ALA A 85 11.25 14.51 1.86
CA ALA A 85 11.02 13.96 3.18
C ALA A 85 9.96 14.78 3.89
N ASP A 86 9.86 16.08 3.67
CA ASP A 86 8.94 16.94 4.41
C ASP A 86 7.52 16.92 3.85
N ARG A 87 7.30 16.22 2.72
CA ARG A 87 5.97 15.96 2.19
C ARG A 87 5.08 15.39 3.28
N PRO A 88 4.01 16.11 3.67
CA PRO A 88 3.09 15.60 4.66
C PRO A 88 2.41 14.36 4.10
N ALA A 89 2.31 13.32 4.93
CA ALA A 89 1.58 12.12 4.59
C ALA A 89 0.06 12.35 4.53
N ASP A 90 -0.40 13.45 5.12
CA ASP A 90 -1.77 13.91 5.21
C ASP A 90 -1.78 15.44 5.08
N PRO A 91 -2.42 16.03 4.05
CA PRO A 91 -2.51 17.48 3.92
C PRO A 91 -3.25 18.16 5.07
N ASP A 92 -4.05 17.40 5.85
CA ASP A 92 -4.89 17.92 6.93
C ASP A 92 -4.35 17.61 8.34
N GLY A 93 -3.19 16.94 8.46
CA GLY A 93 -2.71 16.38 9.73
C GLY A 93 -1.42 16.99 10.27
N ASP A 94 -1.47 17.58 11.47
CA ASP A 94 -0.32 17.92 12.33
C ASP A 94 0.29 16.66 13.00
N GLY A 95 0.48 15.59 12.23
CA GLY A 95 1.00 14.32 12.75
C GLY A 95 2.41 14.49 13.32
N GLU A 96 2.54 14.48 14.64
CA GLU A 96 3.85 14.45 15.28
C GLU A 96 4.53 13.10 14.93
N ASN A 97 5.61 13.17 14.14
CA ASN A 97 6.42 12.00 13.78
C ASN A 97 7.00 11.37 15.05
N ALA A 98 6.43 10.25 15.46
CA ALA A 98 6.88 9.57 16.68
C ALA A 98 8.11 8.69 16.43
N LEU A 99 8.30 8.20 15.19
CA LEU A 99 9.50 7.48 14.76
C LEU A 99 9.69 7.63 13.24
N ALA A 100 10.93 7.82 12.80
CA ALA A 100 11.31 7.86 11.40
C ALA A 100 12.48 6.90 11.13
N VAL A 101 12.36 6.07 10.09
CA VAL A 101 13.40 5.14 9.63
C VAL A 101 13.76 5.49 8.19
N ARG A 102 15.05 5.66 7.92
CA ARG A 102 15.57 6.07 6.60
C ARG A 102 16.46 5.00 6.00
N ALA A 103 16.54 5.01 4.67
CA ALA A 103 17.50 4.20 3.91
C ALA A 103 18.94 4.44 4.35
N ASP A 104 19.77 3.39 4.23
CA ASP A 104 21.23 3.54 4.26
C ASP A 104 21.65 4.16 2.92
N PRO A 105 22.28 5.36 2.90
CA PRO A 105 22.64 6.03 1.65
C PRO A 105 23.69 5.25 0.84
N ALA A 106 24.43 4.33 1.46
CA ALA A 106 25.40 3.48 0.76
C ALA A 106 24.75 2.23 0.15
N ASP A 107 23.63 1.76 0.71
CA ASP A 107 22.89 0.59 0.24
C ASP A 107 21.39 0.74 0.54
N PRO A 108 20.61 1.36 -0.36
CA PRO A 108 19.18 1.53 -0.17
C PRO A 108 18.39 0.24 -0.08
N ASN A 109 18.97 -0.91 -0.44
CA ASN A 109 18.33 -2.22 -0.35
C ASN A 109 18.71 -2.99 0.92
N ARG A 110 19.45 -2.36 1.84
CA ARG A 110 19.79 -2.94 3.14
C ARG A 110 18.60 -2.84 4.11
N PRO A 111 18.20 -3.95 4.76
CA PRO A 111 17.22 -3.89 5.84
C PRO A 111 17.72 -3.04 7.02
N VAL A 112 16.83 -2.23 7.58
CA VAL A 112 17.13 -1.36 8.72
C VAL A 112 16.21 -1.68 9.87
N THR A 113 16.79 -1.96 11.05
CA THR A 113 16.04 -2.17 12.29
C THR A 113 16.39 -1.09 13.30
N VAL A 114 15.37 -0.46 13.87
CA VAL A 114 15.50 0.52 14.96
C VAL A 114 14.57 0.17 16.12
N MET A 115 14.92 0.61 17.33
CA MET A 115 14.05 0.52 18.49
C MET A 115 13.23 1.80 18.63
N GLY A 116 11.91 1.66 18.71
CA GLY A 116 10.96 2.73 19.01
C GLY A 116 10.37 2.59 20.41
N ILE A 117 9.68 3.64 20.87
CA ILE A 117 8.82 3.60 22.05
C ILE A 117 7.39 3.79 21.58
N TRP A 118 6.51 2.86 21.94
CA TRP A 118 5.11 2.91 21.55
C TRP A 118 4.45 4.07 22.26
N ARG A 119 3.72 4.88 21.48
CA ARG A 119 3.13 6.15 21.92
C ARG A 119 1.73 6.33 21.33
N GLY A 120 1.09 5.20 21.01
CA GLY A 120 -0.20 5.15 20.33
C GLY A 120 -0.12 5.60 18.89
N GLN A 121 0.92 5.22 18.14
CA GLN A 121 1.00 5.52 16.70
C GLN A 121 -0.16 4.85 15.96
N LYS A 122 -0.87 5.58 15.10
CA LYS A 122 -2.07 5.10 14.40
C LYS A 122 -1.93 5.03 12.90
N ARG A 123 -0.77 5.43 12.39
CA ARG A 123 -0.55 5.64 10.98
C ARG A 123 0.88 5.32 10.60
N ILE A 124 1.02 4.69 9.44
CA ILE A 124 2.29 4.39 8.82
C ILE A 124 2.34 5.11 7.49
N SER A 125 3.43 5.82 7.23
CA SER A 125 3.67 6.48 5.95
C SER A 125 4.99 6.02 5.35
N LEU A 126 4.93 5.57 4.11
CA LEU A 126 6.05 5.08 3.35
C LEU A 126 6.29 6.04 2.19
N VAL A 127 7.52 6.53 2.07
CA VAL A 127 7.94 7.51 1.07
C VAL A 127 9.13 6.92 0.32
N THR A 128 9.08 6.93 -1.01
CA THR A 128 10.20 6.53 -1.88
C THR A 128 10.15 7.32 -3.18
N GLN A 129 11.29 7.36 -3.86
CA GLN A 129 11.47 7.99 -5.18
C GLN A 129 11.97 6.99 -6.24
N THR A 130 12.02 5.71 -5.90
CA THR A 130 12.42 4.64 -6.82
C THR A 130 11.44 3.47 -6.79
N PRO A 131 11.33 2.71 -7.88
CA PRO A 131 10.59 1.46 -7.88
C PRO A 131 11.19 0.45 -6.90
N GLY A 132 10.36 -0.49 -6.45
CA GLY A 132 10.70 -1.53 -5.50
C GLY A 132 9.56 -1.79 -4.52
N ARG A 133 9.84 -2.60 -3.50
CA ARG A 133 8.91 -2.87 -2.38
C ARG A 133 9.52 -2.42 -1.08
N LEU A 134 8.69 -1.90 -0.19
CA LEU A 134 9.01 -1.71 1.21
C LEU A 134 8.07 -2.56 2.05
N SER A 135 8.63 -3.46 2.86
CA SER A 135 7.89 -4.18 3.89
C SER A 135 8.29 -3.65 5.26
N LEU A 136 7.31 -3.25 6.06
CA LEU A 136 7.50 -2.78 7.42
C LEU A 136 7.01 -3.85 8.40
N THR A 137 7.86 -4.24 9.34
CA THR A 137 7.45 -5.02 10.51
C THR A 137 7.57 -4.21 11.79
N VAL A 138 6.56 -4.34 12.65
CA VAL A 138 6.47 -3.72 13.97
C VAL A 138 6.28 -4.83 14.99
N ALA A 139 7.19 -4.93 15.97
CA ALA A 139 7.27 -6.06 16.91
C ALA A 139 7.20 -7.43 16.21
N ASN A 140 7.97 -7.58 15.12
CA ASN A 140 8.04 -8.80 14.29
C ASN A 140 6.73 -9.20 13.58
N ARG A 141 5.76 -8.29 13.46
CA ARG A 141 4.54 -8.49 12.68
C ARG A 141 4.53 -7.56 11.47
N LEU A 142 4.13 -8.06 10.31
CA LEU A 142 3.94 -7.22 9.12
C LEU A 142 2.88 -6.16 9.42
N ALA A 143 3.27 -4.91 9.29
CA ALA A 143 2.42 -3.76 9.59
C ALA A 143 2.01 -3.01 8.31
N ALA A 144 2.88 -2.96 7.32
CA ALA A 144 2.59 -2.42 5.99
C ALA A 144 3.49 -3.07 4.94
N GLN A 145 3.00 -3.16 3.71
CA GLN A 145 3.78 -3.52 2.54
C GLN A 145 3.27 -2.73 1.35
N GLU A 146 4.17 -2.11 0.60
CA GLU A 146 3.80 -1.27 -0.53
C GLU A 146 4.79 -1.45 -1.68
N ASP A 147 4.27 -1.41 -2.90
CA ASP A 147 5.01 -1.54 -4.15
C ASP A 147 4.99 -0.23 -4.95
N TRP A 148 6.15 0.09 -5.54
CA TRP A 148 6.33 1.21 -6.46
C TRP A 148 6.90 0.71 -7.79
N TRP A 149 6.39 1.28 -8.89
CA TRP A 149 6.63 0.77 -10.25
C TRP A 149 7.38 1.76 -11.14
N ASP A 150 7.56 3.00 -10.69
CA ASP A 150 8.19 4.09 -11.44
C ASP A 150 9.15 4.92 -10.55
N PHE A 151 9.81 5.89 -11.19
CA PHE A 151 10.71 6.85 -10.53
C PHE A 151 9.97 8.15 -10.13
N ASP A 152 8.63 8.10 -10.08
CA ASP A 152 7.86 9.18 -9.51
C ASP A 152 7.80 9.05 -8.00
N GLN A 153 8.07 10.16 -7.31
CA GLN A 153 8.04 10.15 -5.86
C GLN A 153 6.60 10.00 -5.40
N GLY A 154 6.39 9.03 -4.50
CA GLY A 154 5.08 8.74 -3.93
C GLY A 154 5.13 8.71 -2.41
N VAL A 155 3.97 8.97 -1.81
CA VAL A 155 3.68 8.65 -0.43
C VAL A 155 2.54 7.63 -0.42
N ARG A 156 2.67 6.60 0.40
CA ARG A 156 1.60 5.65 0.74
C ARG A 156 1.37 5.72 2.24
N THR A 157 0.12 5.87 2.63
CA THR A 157 -0.27 6.01 4.03
C THR A 157 -1.32 4.95 4.33
N THR A 158 -1.12 4.21 5.42
CA THR A 158 -2.08 3.22 5.90
C THR A 158 -2.36 3.42 7.38
N ALA A 159 -3.60 3.09 7.78
CA ALA A 159 -3.98 3.06 9.19
C ALA A 159 -3.31 1.87 9.87
N TYR A 160 -2.91 2.05 11.13
CA TYR A 160 -2.26 1.04 11.92
C TYR A 160 -2.88 1.00 13.31
N ASP A 161 -3.34 -0.17 13.76
CA ASP A 161 -4.05 -0.27 15.04
C ASP A 161 -3.12 -0.45 16.24
N GLY A 162 -1.92 -1.03 16.03
CA GLY A 162 -0.90 -1.27 17.04
C GLY A 162 -1.40 -1.92 18.33
N ARG A 163 -2.54 -2.62 18.29
CA ARG A 163 -3.31 -3.04 19.47
C ARG A 163 -2.61 -4.06 20.38
N PHE A 164 -1.45 -4.54 19.95
CA PHE A 164 -0.62 -5.51 20.66
C PHE A 164 0.54 -4.86 21.43
N LEU A 165 0.66 -3.52 21.40
CA LEU A 165 1.66 -2.76 22.13
C LEU A 165 0.99 -1.87 23.18
N GLU A 166 1.59 -1.80 24.37
CA GLU A 166 1.18 -0.89 25.45
C GLU A 166 1.88 0.47 25.34
N ASP A 167 1.24 1.54 25.79
CA ASP A 167 1.86 2.88 25.78
C ASP A 167 3.16 2.88 26.62
N GLY A 168 4.24 3.40 26.04
CA GLY A 168 5.59 3.35 26.61
C GLY A 168 6.38 2.06 26.34
N GLU A 169 5.77 1.03 25.72
CA GLU A 169 6.45 -0.24 25.44
C GLU A 169 7.54 -0.06 24.36
N PRO A 170 8.79 -0.54 24.59
CA PRO A 170 9.81 -0.53 23.56
C PRO A 170 9.52 -1.62 22.51
N PHE A 171 9.62 -1.28 21.23
CA PHE A 171 9.36 -2.22 20.15
C PHE A 171 10.36 -2.10 19.00
N PRO A 172 10.75 -3.22 18.35
CA PRO A 172 11.57 -3.17 17.15
C PRO A 172 10.71 -2.79 15.94
N VAL A 173 11.28 -1.95 15.08
CA VAL A 173 10.77 -1.61 13.76
C VAL A 173 11.79 -2.03 12.74
N THR A 174 11.43 -2.94 11.83
CA THR A 174 12.30 -3.36 10.73
C THR A 174 11.66 -2.98 9.40
N VAL A 175 12.41 -2.22 8.60
CA VAL A 175 12.07 -1.94 7.21
C VAL A 175 12.93 -2.85 6.33
N THR A 176 12.28 -3.63 5.47
CA THR A 176 12.92 -4.53 4.52
C THR A 176 12.61 -4.05 3.11
N PRO A 177 13.56 -3.36 2.45
CA PRO A 177 13.43 -3.00 1.05
C PRO A 177 13.74 -4.20 0.12
N GLU A 178 13.04 -4.27 -1.01
CA GLU A 178 13.32 -5.19 -2.11
C GLU A 178 13.37 -4.40 -3.43
N GLY A 179 14.47 -4.50 -4.18
CA GLY A 179 14.63 -3.83 -5.47
C GLY A 179 14.83 -2.30 -5.41
N MET A 180 14.97 -1.72 -4.21
CA MET A 180 15.13 -0.28 -4.05
C MET A 180 16.51 0.20 -4.51
N SER A 181 16.54 1.31 -5.23
CA SER A 181 17.79 1.87 -5.78
C SER A 181 18.06 3.32 -5.36
N GLY A 182 17.18 3.92 -4.59
CA GLY A 182 17.33 5.27 -4.05
C GLY A 182 16.68 5.41 -2.69
N ASP A 183 16.66 6.63 -2.17
CA ASP A 183 16.21 6.89 -0.81
C ASP A 183 14.75 6.52 -0.58
N TRP A 184 14.50 6.08 0.65
CA TRP A 184 13.17 5.88 1.21
C TRP A 184 13.12 6.35 2.67
N LEU A 185 11.91 6.63 3.13
CA LEU A 185 11.59 7.05 4.48
C LEU A 185 10.30 6.35 4.93
N VAL A 186 10.34 5.74 6.10
CA VAL A 186 9.16 5.22 6.78
C VAL A 186 8.91 6.03 8.05
N ARG A 187 7.66 6.41 8.27
CA ARG A 187 7.21 7.16 9.45
C ARG A 187 6.13 6.36 10.18
N LEU A 188 6.22 6.37 11.51
CA LEU A 188 5.11 5.99 12.37
C LEU A 188 4.61 7.26 13.07
N GLU A 189 3.35 7.59 12.83
CA GLU A 189 2.70 8.83 13.22
C GLU A 189 1.56 8.54 14.22
N ARG A 190 1.29 9.49 15.13
CA ARG A 190 0.22 9.41 16.14
C ARG A 190 -1.17 9.70 15.57
#